data_AF-A0A7X3SH13-F1
#
_entry.id   AF-A0A7X3SH13-F1
#
_cell.length_a   1.000
_cell.length_b   1.000
_cell.length_c   1.000
_cell.angle_alpha   90.00
_cell.angle_beta   90.00
_cell.angle_gamma   90.00
#
_symmetry.space_group_name_H-M   'P 1'
#
loop_
_entity.id
_entity.type
_entity.pdbx_description
1 polymer ?
#
loop_
_entity_poly.entity_id
_entity_poly.type
_entity_poly.pdbx_seq_one_letter_code
_entity_poly.pdbx_strand_id
1 'polypeptide(L)'
;MVLYQQLIHLCREAKEPEKAVCYGYKFEKLLKEMDENKKLWEQQTYGEFCEGYIKTPDHLYGARVDCVACALKLDAQEDAFFFLKRLPWEQGDILCRYYPEFERWKEIYTSSFRKVFSKFWTDASIPSDASNSLREGEALPVYLLFQKALCLLQDNKTDEGGALLLHCMTHPDSDEAYLRKLLLKEAIRHQISVSLLAKQADWDTWVFVAKVVEELPYTLNSRIQACEENLKEDYPFHSLCLKKHRLRQKLSKGFPLWEELIQTLEAYCLCIMEFYRGLYHDEIFEVKNISSLPNEYRFASTVLEALAKLEQMQMPEAVRLLGEALHIMPDMTG
;
A
#
# COMPACT_ATOMS: atom_id res chain seq x y z
N MET A 1 -3.54 -28.92 -19.97
CA MET A 1 -3.61 -27.56 -19.39
C MET A 1 -2.98 -27.47 -18.00
N VAL A 2 -3.49 -28.19 -16.98
CA VAL A 2 -2.97 -28.14 -15.60
C VAL A 2 -1.48 -28.45 -15.48
N LEU A 3 -0.99 -29.44 -16.23
CA LEU A 3 0.45 -29.77 -16.27
C LEU A 3 1.32 -28.58 -16.68
N TYR A 4 0.87 -27.74 -17.62
CA TYR A 4 1.63 -26.55 -18.00
C TYR A 4 1.64 -25.51 -16.88
N GLN A 5 0.53 -25.29 -16.18
CA GLN A 5 0.47 -24.37 -15.03
C GLN A 5 1.44 -24.82 -13.93
N GLN A 6 1.47 -26.12 -13.63
CA GLN A 6 2.42 -26.70 -12.67
C GLN A 6 3.88 -26.59 -13.14
N LEU A 7 4.15 -26.86 -14.43
CA LEU A 7 5.50 -26.73 -14.98
C LEU A 7 6.00 -25.28 -14.95
N ILE A 8 5.14 -24.29 -15.27
CA ILE A 8 5.48 -22.87 -15.18
C ILE A 8 5.90 -22.52 -13.74
N HIS A 9 5.09 -22.92 -12.76
CA HIS A 9 5.34 -22.65 -11.36
C HIS A 9 6.64 -23.31 -10.88
N LEU A 10 6.84 -24.60 -11.16
CA LEU A 10 8.05 -25.33 -10.80
C LEU A 10 9.30 -24.76 -11.46
N CYS A 11 9.22 -24.35 -12.73
CA CYS A 11 10.35 -23.72 -13.43
C CYS A 11 10.71 -22.37 -12.80
N ARG A 12 9.72 -21.59 -12.37
CA ARG A 12 9.95 -20.34 -11.63
C ARG A 12 10.66 -20.61 -10.30
N GLU A 13 10.20 -21.57 -9.52
CA GLU A 13 10.80 -21.95 -8.23
C GLU A 13 12.23 -22.49 -8.40
N ALA A 14 12.44 -23.32 -9.42
CA ALA A 14 13.75 -23.88 -9.79
C ALA A 14 14.70 -22.83 -10.41
N LYS A 15 14.26 -21.58 -10.56
CA LYS A 15 15.02 -20.47 -11.18
C LYS A 15 15.43 -20.74 -12.63
N GLU A 16 14.56 -21.40 -13.40
CA GLU A 16 14.70 -21.67 -14.84
C GLU A 16 13.73 -20.78 -15.66
N PRO A 17 13.95 -19.46 -15.71
CA PRO A 17 12.99 -18.50 -16.27
C PRO A 17 12.70 -18.71 -17.76
N GLU A 18 13.66 -19.17 -18.56
CA GLU A 18 13.48 -19.42 -19.99
C GLU A 18 12.48 -20.55 -20.24
N LYS A 19 12.54 -21.61 -19.41
CA LYS A 19 11.60 -22.74 -19.51
C LYS A 19 10.21 -22.32 -19.07
N ALA A 20 10.10 -21.53 -18.00
CA ALA A 20 8.82 -20.99 -17.53
C ALA A 20 8.12 -20.19 -18.64
N VAL A 21 8.83 -19.27 -19.30
CA VAL A 21 8.30 -18.48 -20.43
C VAL A 21 7.90 -19.37 -21.61
N CYS A 22 8.73 -20.37 -21.97
CA CYS A 22 8.42 -21.32 -23.04
C CYS A 22 7.15 -22.12 -22.76
N TYR A 23 6.99 -22.63 -21.54
CA TYR A 23 5.77 -23.33 -21.13
C TYR A 23 4.56 -22.40 -21.07
N GLY A 24 4.75 -21.13 -20.68
CA GLY A 24 3.74 -20.09 -20.76
C GLY A 24 3.17 -19.91 -22.17
N TYR A 25 4.02 -19.83 -23.20
CA TYR A 25 3.54 -19.75 -24.59
C TYR A 25 2.78 -20.99 -25.03
N LYS A 26 3.25 -22.19 -24.66
CA LYS A 26 2.57 -23.45 -24.96
C LYS A 26 1.21 -23.52 -24.28
N PHE A 27 1.13 -23.04 -23.04
CA PHE A 27 -0.11 -22.94 -22.28
C PHE A 27 -1.11 -22.00 -22.96
N GLU A 28 -0.71 -20.77 -23.31
CA GLU A 28 -1.61 -19.80 -23.95
C GLU A 28 -2.08 -20.25 -25.33
N LYS A 29 -1.19 -20.91 -26.10
CA LYS A 29 -1.55 -21.49 -27.40
C LYS A 29 -2.61 -22.58 -27.22
N LEU A 30 -2.40 -23.50 -26.29
CA LEU A 30 -3.34 -24.58 -26.00
C LEU A 30 -4.67 -24.02 -25.45
N LEU A 31 -4.62 -23.02 -24.56
CA LEU A 31 -5.81 -22.35 -24.04
C LEU A 31 -6.68 -21.81 -25.17
N LYS A 32 -6.06 -21.10 -26.12
CA LYS A 32 -6.73 -20.55 -27.29
C LYS A 32 -7.35 -21.64 -28.16
N GLU A 33 -6.61 -22.71 -28.47
CA GLU A 33 -7.11 -23.85 -29.24
C GLU A 33 -8.33 -24.50 -28.58
N MET A 34 -8.31 -24.63 -27.25
CA MET A 34 -9.44 -25.17 -26.49
C MET A 34 -10.65 -24.23 -26.47
N ASP A 35 -10.44 -22.93 -26.35
CA ASP A 35 -11.52 -21.93 -26.37
C ASP A 35 -12.19 -21.82 -27.75
N GLU A 36 -11.43 -21.99 -28.83
CA GLU A 36 -11.95 -22.04 -30.20
C GLU A 36 -12.74 -23.32 -30.48
N ASN A 37 -12.44 -24.42 -29.78
CA ASN A 37 -13.12 -25.70 -29.95
C ASN A 37 -13.66 -26.24 -28.62
N LYS A 38 -14.85 -25.76 -28.22
CA LYS A 38 -15.53 -26.13 -26.97
C LYS A 38 -15.66 -27.64 -26.73
N LYS A 39 -15.69 -28.46 -27.78
CA LYS A 39 -15.73 -29.93 -27.63
C LYS A 39 -14.48 -30.48 -26.95
N LEU A 40 -13.33 -29.80 -27.05
CA LEU A 40 -12.10 -30.19 -26.35
C LEU A 40 -12.25 -30.01 -24.83
N TRP A 41 -12.99 -28.98 -24.38
CA TRP A 41 -13.31 -28.81 -22.96
C TRP A 41 -14.19 -29.96 -22.44
N GLU A 42 -15.20 -30.37 -23.21
CA GLU A 42 -16.07 -31.51 -22.89
C GLU A 42 -15.32 -32.85 -22.87
N GLN A 43 -14.32 -33.02 -23.76
CA GLN A 43 -13.49 -34.22 -23.80
C GLN A 43 -12.43 -34.27 -22.69
N GLN A 44 -11.98 -33.10 -22.21
CA GLN A 44 -10.96 -33.01 -21.17
C GLN A 44 -11.51 -33.32 -19.76
N THR A 45 -12.83 -33.41 -19.57
CA THR A 45 -13.44 -33.60 -18.25
C THR A 45 -12.98 -34.89 -17.56
N TYR A 46 -11.86 -34.81 -16.84
CA TYR A 46 -11.28 -35.85 -15.99
C TYR A 46 -11.28 -35.33 -14.55
N GLY A 47 -12.30 -35.71 -13.79
CA GLY A 47 -12.47 -35.28 -12.40
C GLY A 47 -12.63 -33.77 -12.26
N GLU A 48 -11.81 -33.17 -11.38
CA GLU A 48 -11.86 -31.74 -11.04
C GLU A 48 -11.19 -30.80 -12.06
N PHE A 49 -10.43 -31.34 -13.03
CA PHE A 49 -9.62 -30.54 -13.98
C PHE A 49 -10.43 -30.07 -15.21
N CYS A 50 -11.53 -29.37 -14.95
CA CYS A 50 -12.40 -28.81 -15.97
C CYS A 50 -11.99 -27.38 -16.38
N GLU A 51 -12.72 -26.82 -17.36
CA GLU A 51 -12.55 -25.43 -17.80
C GLU A 51 -12.60 -24.45 -16.62
N GLY A 52 -13.57 -24.63 -15.71
CA GLY A 52 -13.74 -23.78 -14.53
C GLY A 52 -12.52 -23.80 -13.62
N TYR A 53 -11.90 -24.96 -13.40
CA TYR A 53 -10.67 -25.08 -12.62
C TYR A 53 -9.52 -24.31 -13.27
N ILE A 54 -9.29 -24.52 -14.57
CA ILE A 54 -8.17 -23.91 -15.28
C ILE A 54 -8.31 -22.40 -15.38
N LYS A 55 -9.54 -21.92 -15.62
CA LYS A 55 -9.86 -20.49 -15.74
C LYS A 55 -10.14 -19.81 -14.40
N THR A 56 -10.04 -20.54 -13.28
CA THR A 56 -10.12 -19.93 -11.96
C THR A 56 -9.03 -18.86 -11.84
N PRO A 57 -9.34 -17.66 -11.31
CA PRO A 57 -8.41 -16.55 -11.29
C PRO A 57 -7.02 -16.87 -10.73
N ASP A 58 -6.97 -17.66 -9.66
CA ASP A 58 -5.71 -18.02 -8.99
C ASP A 58 -4.82 -18.94 -9.87
N HIS A 59 -5.43 -19.77 -10.71
CA HIS A 59 -4.69 -20.68 -11.59
C HIS A 59 -4.30 -20.03 -12.91
N LEU A 60 -5.24 -19.36 -13.57
CA LEU A 60 -5.00 -18.75 -14.88
C LEU A 60 -4.05 -17.55 -14.75
N TYR A 61 -4.40 -16.61 -13.89
CA TYR A 61 -3.64 -15.37 -13.76
C TYR A 61 -2.37 -15.58 -12.94
N GLY A 62 -2.37 -16.51 -11.98
CA GLY A 62 -1.15 -16.91 -11.27
C GLY A 62 -0.06 -17.42 -12.23
N ALA A 63 -0.41 -18.30 -13.18
CA ALA A 63 0.53 -18.79 -14.19
C ALA A 63 1.03 -17.67 -15.12
N ARG A 64 0.16 -16.73 -15.51
CA ARG A 64 0.55 -15.55 -16.32
C ARG A 64 1.50 -14.64 -15.54
N VAL A 65 1.21 -14.35 -14.28
CA VAL A 65 2.04 -13.54 -13.37
C VAL A 65 3.41 -14.19 -13.17
N ASP A 66 3.47 -15.51 -13.01
CA ASP A 66 4.73 -16.26 -12.95
C ASP A 66 5.56 -16.12 -14.24
N CYS A 67 4.91 -16.17 -15.41
CA CYS A 67 5.57 -15.95 -16.69
C CYS A 67 6.07 -14.50 -16.84
N VAL A 68 5.28 -13.49 -16.43
CA VAL A 68 5.70 -12.08 -16.43
C VAL A 68 6.95 -11.91 -15.56
N ALA A 69 6.96 -12.45 -14.35
CA ALA A 69 8.11 -12.36 -13.45
C ALA A 69 9.38 -12.97 -14.07
N CYS A 70 9.25 -14.13 -14.74
CA CYS A 70 10.38 -14.78 -15.41
C CYS A 70 10.85 -13.99 -16.63
N ALA A 71 9.94 -13.43 -17.43
CA ALA A 71 10.28 -12.60 -18.58
C ALA A 71 10.96 -11.28 -18.17
N LEU A 72 10.49 -10.63 -17.10
CA LEU A 72 11.14 -9.44 -16.53
C LEU A 72 12.56 -9.75 -16.04
N LYS A 73 12.76 -10.92 -15.40
CA LYS A 73 14.08 -11.38 -14.96
C LYS A 73 15.06 -11.59 -16.12
N LEU A 74 14.55 -11.97 -17.30
CA LEU A 74 15.32 -12.14 -18.53
C LEU A 74 15.50 -10.85 -19.33
N ASP A 75 14.95 -9.72 -18.86
CA ASP A 75 14.77 -8.48 -19.61
C ASP A 75 14.07 -8.69 -20.98
N ALA A 76 13.25 -9.73 -21.09
CA ALA A 76 12.47 -10.08 -22.27
C ALA A 76 11.16 -9.27 -22.29
N GLN A 77 11.27 -7.99 -22.66
CA GLN A 77 10.17 -7.02 -22.56
C GLN A 77 8.94 -7.36 -23.42
N GLU A 78 9.12 -7.98 -24.59
CA GLU A 78 7.98 -8.42 -25.42
C GLU A 78 7.22 -9.57 -24.77
N ASP A 79 7.95 -10.54 -24.21
CA ASP A 79 7.36 -11.69 -23.54
C ASP A 79 6.63 -11.26 -22.26
N ALA A 80 7.24 -10.37 -21.47
CA ALA A 80 6.64 -9.80 -20.28
C ALA A 80 5.34 -9.06 -20.63
N PHE A 81 5.37 -8.20 -21.65
CA PHE A 81 4.18 -7.49 -22.11
C PHE A 81 3.09 -8.44 -22.63
N PHE A 82 3.49 -9.51 -23.35
CA PHE A 82 2.57 -10.52 -23.88
C PHE A 82 1.74 -11.19 -22.79
N PHE A 83 2.35 -11.60 -21.67
CA PHE A 83 1.61 -12.22 -20.56
C PHE A 83 0.86 -11.16 -19.73
N LEU A 84 1.48 -10.00 -19.50
CA LEU A 84 0.91 -8.96 -18.64
C LEU A 84 -0.38 -8.38 -19.21
N LYS A 85 -0.47 -8.16 -20.53
CA LYS A 85 -1.70 -7.67 -21.17
C LYS A 85 -2.88 -8.65 -21.13
N ARG A 86 -2.64 -9.91 -20.77
CA ARG A 86 -3.67 -10.97 -20.64
C ARG A 86 -4.19 -11.12 -19.21
N LEU A 87 -3.72 -10.31 -18.28
CA LEU A 87 -4.34 -10.21 -16.97
C LEU A 87 -5.72 -9.55 -17.09
N PRO A 88 -6.62 -9.77 -16.12
CA PRO A 88 -7.99 -9.29 -16.20
C PRO A 88 -8.04 -7.83 -15.74
N TRP A 89 -7.48 -6.94 -16.56
CA TRP A 89 -7.36 -5.53 -16.23
C TRP A 89 -8.72 -4.91 -15.85
N GLU A 90 -9.79 -5.30 -16.54
CA GLU A 90 -11.17 -4.87 -16.26
C GLU A 90 -11.77 -5.42 -14.94
N GLN A 91 -11.14 -6.41 -14.29
CA GLN A 91 -11.64 -7.05 -13.06
C GLN A 91 -10.74 -6.68 -11.88
N GLY A 92 -10.90 -5.45 -11.38
CA GLY A 92 -10.07 -4.89 -10.31
C GLY A 92 -10.07 -5.71 -9.01
N ASP A 93 -11.18 -6.38 -8.70
CA ASP A 93 -11.37 -7.27 -7.53
C ASP A 93 -10.49 -8.53 -7.57
N ILE A 94 -10.14 -8.98 -8.77
CA ILE A 94 -9.22 -10.09 -8.98
C ILE A 94 -7.79 -9.57 -9.10
N LEU A 95 -7.61 -8.49 -9.87
CA LEU A 95 -6.28 -7.96 -10.18
C LEU A 95 -5.56 -7.46 -8.93
N CYS A 96 -6.29 -6.90 -7.96
CA CYS A 96 -5.70 -6.36 -6.74
C CYS A 96 -4.88 -7.36 -5.92
N ARG A 97 -5.19 -8.66 -6.04
CA ARG A 97 -4.42 -9.75 -5.42
C ARG A 97 -2.95 -9.77 -5.84
N TYR A 98 -2.64 -9.21 -7.01
CA TYR A 98 -1.31 -9.22 -7.61
C TYR A 98 -0.57 -7.89 -7.52
N TYR A 99 -1.18 -6.83 -6.95
CA TYR A 99 -0.50 -5.55 -6.74
C TYR A 99 0.79 -5.68 -5.91
N PRO A 100 0.87 -6.52 -4.85
CA PRO A 100 2.12 -6.74 -4.12
C PRO A 100 3.25 -7.27 -5.00
N GLU A 101 2.95 -8.22 -5.89
CA GLU A 101 3.91 -8.77 -6.84
C GLU A 101 4.39 -7.71 -7.83
N PHE A 102 3.49 -6.86 -8.32
CA PHE A 102 3.82 -5.80 -9.27
C PHE A 102 4.74 -4.76 -8.64
N GLU A 103 4.45 -4.30 -7.42
CA GLU A 103 5.32 -3.34 -6.72
C GLU A 103 6.69 -3.98 -6.39
N ARG A 104 6.73 -5.26 -6.05
CA ARG A 104 8.01 -5.99 -5.90
C ARG A 104 8.79 -6.03 -7.21
N TRP A 105 8.15 -6.23 -8.35
CA TRP A 105 8.83 -6.21 -9.65
C TRP A 105 9.36 -4.82 -10.02
N LYS A 106 8.63 -3.77 -9.67
CA LYS A 106 9.06 -2.38 -9.86
C LYS A 106 10.33 -2.07 -9.07
N GLU A 107 10.50 -2.66 -7.89
CA GLU A 107 11.72 -2.54 -7.08
C GLU A 107 12.88 -3.39 -7.63
N ILE A 108 12.64 -4.66 -8.00
CA ILE A 108 13.71 -5.59 -8.42
C ILE A 108 14.12 -5.39 -9.89
N TYR A 109 13.15 -5.13 -10.77
CA TYR A 109 13.30 -5.07 -12.23
C TYR A 109 12.95 -3.69 -12.78
N THR A 110 13.33 -2.61 -12.08
CA THR A 110 12.86 -1.23 -12.32
C THR A 110 12.87 -0.80 -13.78
N SER A 111 13.98 -1.01 -14.50
CA SER A 111 14.13 -0.59 -15.90
C SER A 111 13.23 -1.38 -16.85
N SER A 112 13.18 -2.70 -16.70
CA SER A 112 12.36 -3.59 -17.54
C SER A 112 10.88 -3.38 -17.26
N PHE A 113 10.49 -3.30 -15.98
CA PHE A 113 9.13 -3.01 -15.53
C PHE A 113 8.60 -1.72 -16.15
N ARG A 114 9.38 -0.63 -16.08
CA ARG A 114 9.00 0.67 -16.66
C ARG A 114 8.76 0.59 -18.16
N LYS A 115 9.65 -0.07 -18.90
CA LYS A 115 9.49 -0.24 -20.35
C LYS A 115 8.25 -1.05 -20.69
N VAL A 116 8.00 -2.15 -19.99
CA VAL A 116 6.82 -2.99 -20.20
C VAL A 116 5.53 -2.22 -19.91
N PHE A 117 5.46 -1.50 -18.79
CA PHE A 117 4.28 -0.68 -18.46
C PHE A 117 4.10 0.50 -19.42
N SER A 118 5.19 1.09 -19.94
CA SER A 118 5.06 2.16 -20.95
C SER A 118 4.39 1.70 -22.24
N LYS A 119 4.51 0.40 -22.59
CA LYS A 119 3.85 -0.17 -23.77
C LYS A 119 2.34 -0.18 -23.66
N PHE A 120 1.78 -0.27 -22.45
CA PHE A 120 0.33 -0.17 -22.24
C PHE A 120 -0.23 1.17 -22.75
N TRP A 121 0.55 2.25 -22.71
CA TRP A 121 0.10 3.57 -23.15
C TRP A 121 0.25 3.81 -24.65
N THR A 122 1.05 2.99 -25.32
CA THR A 122 1.27 3.05 -26.77
C THR A 122 0.52 1.96 -27.53
N ASP A 123 -0.02 0.96 -26.82
CA ASP A 123 -0.83 -0.09 -27.43
C ASP A 123 -2.20 0.48 -27.81
N ALA A 124 -2.50 0.43 -29.12
CA ALA A 124 -3.76 0.92 -29.68
C ALA A 124 -5.01 0.20 -29.11
N SER A 125 -4.84 -0.92 -28.43
CA SER A 125 -5.90 -1.69 -27.78
C SER A 125 -6.35 -1.09 -26.44
N ILE A 126 -5.66 -0.06 -25.93
CA ILE A 126 -5.94 0.58 -24.65
C ILE A 126 -6.32 2.05 -24.91
N PRO A 127 -7.45 2.55 -24.37
CA PRO A 127 -7.84 3.94 -24.56
C PRO A 127 -6.74 4.90 -24.07
N SER A 128 -6.14 5.66 -25.00
CA SER A 128 -5.04 6.61 -24.72
C SER A 128 -5.48 7.79 -23.85
N ASP A 129 -6.76 8.15 -23.89
CA ASP A 129 -7.30 9.36 -23.29
C ASP A 129 -7.73 9.15 -21.83
N ALA A 130 -6.75 8.86 -20.98
CA ALA A 130 -6.91 8.85 -19.52
C ALA A 130 -7.34 10.21 -18.94
N SER A 131 -7.35 11.29 -19.73
CA SER A 131 -7.75 12.62 -19.29
C SER A 131 -9.06 13.13 -19.90
N ASN A 132 -9.65 12.49 -20.91
CA ASN A 132 -10.79 13.08 -21.64
C ASN A 132 -11.87 12.12 -22.19
N SER A 133 -11.94 10.86 -21.72
CA SER A 133 -13.09 10.02 -22.05
C SER A 133 -13.57 9.15 -20.90
N LEU A 134 -14.21 9.79 -19.91
CA LEU A 134 -15.35 9.19 -19.21
C LEU A 134 -16.52 9.10 -20.20
N ARG A 135 -16.39 8.27 -21.24
CA ARG A 135 -17.55 7.78 -21.99
C ARG A 135 -17.94 6.46 -21.37
N GLU A 136 -19.21 6.38 -21.00
CA GLU A 136 -19.90 5.23 -20.43
C GLU A 136 -19.43 3.91 -21.07
N GLY A 137 -18.73 3.07 -20.30
CA GLY A 137 -18.57 1.64 -20.63
C GLY A 137 -17.21 0.99 -20.37
N GLU A 138 -16.09 1.71 -20.49
CA GLU A 138 -14.75 1.09 -20.43
C GLU A 138 -13.80 1.96 -19.59
N ALA A 139 -13.91 1.88 -18.26
CA ALA A 139 -13.05 2.60 -17.34
C ALA A 139 -11.69 1.89 -17.22
N LEU A 140 -10.60 2.61 -17.50
CA LEU A 140 -9.25 2.10 -17.27
C LEU A 140 -9.06 1.67 -15.81
N PRO A 141 -8.39 0.54 -15.55
CA PRO A 141 -8.14 0.08 -14.19
C PRO A 141 -7.31 1.11 -13.42
N VAL A 142 -7.77 1.44 -12.21
CA VAL A 142 -7.15 2.50 -11.40
C VAL A 142 -5.66 2.26 -11.12
N TYR A 143 -5.22 1.00 -11.02
CA TYR A 143 -3.80 0.69 -10.84
C TYR A 143 -2.96 1.09 -12.05
N LEU A 144 -3.47 0.96 -13.28
CA LEU A 144 -2.76 1.43 -14.47
C LEU A 144 -2.67 2.97 -14.45
N LEU A 145 -3.76 3.65 -14.13
CA LEU A 145 -3.76 5.11 -13.97
C LEU A 145 -2.76 5.57 -12.91
N PHE A 146 -2.67 4.85 -11.79
CA PHE A 146 -1.68 5.06 -10.76
C PHE A 146 -0.24 4.90 -11.30
N GLN A 147 0.08 3.82 -12.02
CA GLN A 147 1.40 3.64 -12.61
C GLN A 147 1.74 4.73 -13.64
N LYS A 148 0.75 5.22 -14.41
CA LYS A 148 0.93 6.36 -15.31
C LYS A 148 1.27 7.63 -14.54
N ALA A 149 0.54 7.91 -13.46
CA ALA A 149 0.79 9.07 -12.61
C ALA A 149 2.23 9.06 -12.09
N LEU A 150 2.71 7.91 -11.63
CA LEU A 150 4.10 7.76 -11.18
C LEU A 150 5.13 7.95 -12.29
N CYS A 151 4.88 7.43 -13.49
CA CYS A 151 5.76 7.66 -14.64
C CYS A 151 5.87 9.17 -14.96
N LEU A 152 4.74 9.88 -14.98
CA LEU A 152 4.70 11.33 -15.22
C LEU A 152 5.47 12.11 -14.14
N LEU A 153 5.28 11.74 -12.86
CA LEU A 153 5.98 12.36 -11.74
C LEU A 153 7.50 12.13 -11.81
N GLN A 154 7.93 10.94 -12.23
CA GLN A 154 9.35 10.62 -12.45
C GLN A 154 9.95 11.38 -13.64
N ASP A 155 9.14 11.67 -14.67
CA ASP A 155 9.53 12.45 -15.84
C ASP A 155 9.42 13.97 -15.62
N ASN A 156 9.34 14.41 -14.36
CA ASN A 156 9.21 15.82 -13.95
C ASN A 156 7.95 16.53 -14.49
N LYS A 157 6.93 15.79 -14.91
CA LYS A 157 5.62 16.33 -15.28
C LYS A 157 4.70 16.37 -14.06
N THR A 158 5.10 17.17 -13.08
CA THR A 158 4.50 17.16 -11.73
C THR A 158 3.01 17.50 -11.75
N ASP A 159 2.58 18.46 -12.57
CA ASP A 159 1.19 18.90 -12.63
C ASP A 159 0.27 17.81 -13.21
N GLU A 160 0.64 17.25 -14.37
CA GLU A 160 -0.12 16.16 -15.01
C GLU A 160 -0.15 14.89 -14.14
N GLY A 161 1.02 14.50 -13.61
CA GLY A 161 1.14 13.34 -12.74
C GLY A 161 0.38 13.52 -11.42
N GLY A 162 0.43 14.71 -10.84
CA GLY A 162 -0.30 15.07 -9.63
C GLY A 162 -1.81 15.05 -9.84
N ALA A 163 -2.30 15.65 -10.93
CA ALA A 163 -3.71 15.62 -11.29
C ALA A 163 -4.22 14.18 -11.49
N LEU A 164 -3.43 13.33 -12.14
CA LEU A 164 -3.80 11.93 -12.35
C LEU A 164 -3.78 11.13 -11.04
N LEU A 165 -2.83 11.39 -10.13
CA LEU A 165 -2.81 10.75 -8.81
C LEU A 165 -4.03 11.15 -7.97
N LEU A 166 -4.42 12.43 -7.99
CA LEU A 166 -5.65 12.92 -7.34
C LEU A 166 -6.89 12.23 -7.93
N HIS A 167 -6.93 12.07 -9.25
CA HIS A 167 -8.00 11.32 -9.91
C HIS A 167 -8.06 9.87 -9.43
N CYS A 168 -6.91 9.19 -9.30
CA CYS A 168 -6.86 7.85 -8.74
C CYS A 168 -7.45 7.82 -7.33
N MET A 169 -7.11 8.77 -6.45
CA MET A 169 -7.69 8.83 -5.10
C MET A 169 -9.21 8.91 -5.10
N THR A 170 -9.82 9.54 -6.11
CA THR A 170 -11.28 9.68 -6.21
C THR A 170 -11.99 8.49 -6.85
N HIS A 171 -11.25 7.54 -7.42
CA HIS A 171 -11.82 6.42 -8.15
C HIS A 171 -12.54 5.41 -7.22
N PRO A 172 -13.70 4.85 -7.60
CA PRO A 172 -14.42 3.88 -6.77
C PRO A 172 -13.57 2.67 -6.35
N ASP A 173 -12.76 2.15 -7.26
CA ASP A 173 -11.88 0.99 -7.00
C ASP A 173 -10.65 1.31 -6.13
N SER A 174 -10.46 2.57 -5.71
CA SER A 174 -9.37 2.96 -4.80
C SER A 174 -9.64 2.65 -3.33
N ASP A 175 -10.82 2.08 -3.02
CA ASP A 175 -11.13 1.59 -1.68
C ASP A 175 -10.33 0.32 -1.32
N GLU A 176 -9.69 -0.31 -2.31
CA GLU A 176 -8.82 -1.45 -2.08
C GLU A 176 -7.63 -1.11 -1.16
N ALA A 177 -7.49 -1.88 -0.08
CA ALA A 177 -6.62 -1.56 1.04
C ALA A 177 -5.13 -1.48 0.68
N TYR A 178 -4.65 -2.27 -0.28
CA TYR A 178 -3.26 -2.22 -0.74
C TYR A 178 -3.02 -0.97 -1.59
N LEU A 179 -3.88 -0.69 -2.56
CA LEU A 179 -3.79 0.48 -3.43
C LEU A 179 -3.91 1.78 -2.63
N ARG A 180 -4.80 1.87 -1.65
CA ARG A 180 -4.92 3.02 -0.76
C ARG A 180 -3.61 3.32 0.00
N LYS A 181 -2.89 2.28 0.45
CA LYS A 181 -1.56 2.44 1.07
C LYS A 181 -0.55 2.99 0.06
N LEU A 182 -0.55 2.48 -1.18
CA LEU A 182 0.33 2.98 -2.23
C LEU A 182 0.05 4.45 -2.57
N LEU A 183 -1.23 4.80 -2.74
CA LEU A 183 -1.66 6.18 -3.00
C LEU A 183 -1.18 7.12 -1.90
N LEU A 184 -1.35 6.75 -0.62
CA LEU A 184 -0.88 7.58 0.49
C LEU A 184 0.65 7.72 0.49
N LYS A 185 1.39 6.61 0.30
CA LYS A 185 2.86 6.64 0.23
C LYS A 185 3.36 7.60 -0.83
N GLU A 186 2.79 7.51 -2.04
CA GLU A 186 3.22 8.33 -3.16
C GLU A 186 2.74 9.78 -3.03
N ALA A 187 1.57 10.01 -2.44
CA ALA A 187 1.12 11.36 -2.12
C ALA A 187 2.07 12.08 -1.15
N ILE A 188 2.49 11.39 -0.08
CA ILE A 188 3.48 11.91 0.87
C ILE A 188 4.81 12.16 0.16
N ARG A 189 5.29 11.19 -0.64
CA ARG A 189 6.55 11.33 -1.40
C ARG A 189 6.50 12.54 -2.32
N HIS A 190 5.41 12.74 -3.06
CA HIS A 190 5.33 13.80 -4.06
C HIS A 190 4.68 15.10 -3.56
N GLN A 191 4.35 15.19 -2.26
CA GLN A 191 3.68 16.34 -1.65
C GLN A 191 2.35 16.70 -2.34
N ILE A 192 1.61 15.65 -2.72
CA ILE A 192 0.27 15.77 -3.26
C ILE A 192 -0.71 15.72 -2.09
N SER A 193 -1.78 16.53 -2.16
CA SER A 193 -2.77 16.60 -1.09
C SER A 193 -3.39 15.24 -0.80
N VAL A 194 -3.44 14.88 0.49
CA VAL A 194 -4.07 13.65 0.99
C VAL A 194 -5.51 13.87 1.47
N SER A 195 -6.05 15.09 1.32
CA SER A 195 -7.40 15.43 1.77
C SER A 195 -8.49 14.60 1.10
N LEU A 196 -8.29 14.18 -0.15
CA LEU A 196 -9.22 13.32 -0.86
C LEU A 196 -9.30 11.91 -0.24
N LEU A 197 -8.17 11.37 0.23
CA LEU A 197 -8.14 10.10 0.95
C LEU A 197 -8.80 10.24 2.33
N ALA A 198 -8.53 11.33 3.04
CA ALA A 198 -9.15 11.62 4.33
C ALA A 198 -10.68 11.78 4.22
N LYS A 199 -11.17 12.40 3.15
CA LYS A 199 -12.60 12.59 2.87
C LYS A 199 -13.35 11.27 2.67
N GLN A 200 -12.71 10.28 2.07
CA GLN A 200 -13.33 8.99 1.74
C GLN A 200 -13.18 7.96 2.86
N ALA A 201 -12.11 8.05 3.65
CA ALA A 201 -11.84 7.12 4.72
C ALA A 201 -12.60 7.51 5.98
N ASP A 202 -13.47 6.60 6.44
CA ASP A 202 -13.93 6.63 7.82
C ASP A 202 -12.76 6.35 8.80
N TRP A 203 -13.07 6.41 10.09
CA TRP A 203 -12.06 6.18 11.11
C TRP A 203 -11.45 4.78 11.05
N ASP A 204 -12.28 3.74 10.89
CA ASP A 204 -11.85 2.34 10.91
C ASP A 204 -10.98 1.99 9.70
N THR A 205 -11.18 2.67 8.58
CA THR A 205 -10.33 2.53 7.40
C THR A 205 -9.04 3.35 7.54
N TRP A 206 -9.08 4.59 8.06
CA TRP A 206 -7.90 5.48 8.16
C TRP A 206 -6.74 4.94 9.02
N VAL A 207 -6.99 3.91 9.84
CA VAL A 207 -5.95 3.24 10.64
C VAL A 207 -4.78 2.69 9.80
N PHE A 208 -4.95 2.48 8.48
CA PHE A 208 -3.87 2.04 7.58
C PHE A 208 -2.67 3.01 7.54
N VAL A 209 -2.88 4.28 7.91
CA VAL A 209 -1.83 5.32 8.01
C VAL A 209 -0.68 4.87 8.89
N ALA A 210 -0.98 4.15 9.99
CA ALA A 210 0.05 3.63 10.90
C ALA A 210 1.12 2.84 10.15
N LYS A 211 0.67 1.88 9.33
CA LYS A 211 1.54 1.01 8.54
C LYS A 211 2.28 1.78 7.44
N VAL A 212 1.62 2.75 6.80
CA VAL A 212 2.28 3.58 5.77
C VAL A 212 3.41 4.40 6.37
N VAL A 213 3.16 5.09 7.49
CA VAL A 213 4.18 5.90 8.18
C VAL A 213 5.30 5.01 8.69
N GLU A 214 4.99 3.83 9.23
CA GLU A 214 6.01 2.87 9.67
C GLU A 214 6.91 2.39 8.52
N GLU A 215 6.37 2.13 7.33
CA GLU A 215 7.15 1.63 6.19
C GLU A 215 7.95 2.73 5.47
N LEU A 216 7.56 4.00 5.60
CA LEU A 216 8.28 5.11 4.97
C LEU A 216 9.66 5.33 5.63
N PRO A 217 10.67 5.76 4.85
CA PRO A 217 11.95 6.18 5.38
C PRO A 217 11.81 7.47 6.20
N TYR A 218 12.62 7.59 7.25
CA TYR A 218 12.61 8.78 8.14
C TYR A 218 12.92 10.09 7.40
N THR A 219 13.63 10.03 6.27
CA THR A 219 13.91 11.19 5.41
C THR A 219 12.64 11.89 4.90
N LEU A 220 11.49 11.23 4.94
CA LEU A 220 10.18 11.80 4.57
C LEU A 220 9.38 12.32 5.76
N ASN A 221 9.92 12.34 6.99
CA ASN A 221 9.16 12.77 8.17
C ASN A 221 8.61 14.21 8.04
N SER A 222 9.40 15.14 7.48
CA SER A 222 8.95 16.51 7.20
C SER A 222 7.84 16.58 6.16
N ARG A 223 7.84 15.66 5.20
CA ARG A 223 6.76 15.52 4.20
C ARG A 223 5.46 15.02 4.81
N ILE A 224 5.54 14.15 5.82
CA ILE A 224 4.38 13.70 6.61
C ILE A 224 3.84 14.88 7.44
N GLN A 225 4.72 15.70 8.01
CA GLN A 225 4.30 16.91 8.76
C GLN A 225 3.53 17.88 7.87
N ALA A 226 3.97 18.13 6.64
CA ALA A 226 3.22 18.97 5.71
C ALA A 226 1.83 18.40 5.40
N CYS A 227 1.68 17.08 5.29
CA CYS A 227 0.37 16.43 5.14
C CYS A 227 -0.51 16.61 6.40
N GLU A 228 0.05 16.47 7.60
CA GLU A 228 -0.62 16.75 8.87
C GLU A 228 -1.18 18.17 8.89
N GLU A 229 -0.36 19.17 8.56
CA GLU A 229 -0.72 20.58 8.54
C GLU A 229 -1.85 20.87 7.53
N ASN A 230 -1.78 20.27 6.34
CA ASN A 230 -2.81 20.41 5.31
C ASN A 230 -4.17 19.81 5.71
N LEU A 231 -4.19 18.82 6.60
CA LEU A 231 -5.44 18.20 7.06
C LEU A 231 -6.03 18.87 8.30
N LYS A 232 -5.28 19.74 8.98
CA LYS A 232 -5.61 20.17 10.35
C LYS A 232 -6.98 20.84 10.48
N GLU A 233 -7.34 21.70 9.53
CA GLU A 233 -8.59 22.47 9.58
C GLU A 233 -9.80 21.64 9.16
N ASP A 234 -9.71 20.94 8.02
CA ASP A 234 -10.85 20.23 7.43
C ASP A 234 -11.03 18.80 7.97
N TYR A 235 -9.94 18.16 8.40
CA TYR A 235 -9.90 16.76 8.85
C TYR A 235 -9.01 16.61 10.12
N PRO A 236 -9.37 17.26 11.24
CA PRO A 236 -8.53 17.35 12.44
C PRO A 236 -8.18 15.98 13.04
N PHE A 237 -9.11 15.01 13.03
CA PHE A 237 -8.82 13.65 13.52
C PHE A 237 -7.83 12.91 12.63
N HIS A 238 -7.96 13.02 11.31
CA HIS A 238 -7.02 12.42 10.36
C HIS A 238 -5.62 13.04 10.48
N SER A 239 -5.58 14.36 10.70
CA SER A 239 -4.35 15.11 11.01
C SER A 239 -3.69 14.60 12.30
N LEU A 240 -4.45 14.49 13.40
CA LEU A 240 -3.94 13.95 14.67
C LEU A 240 -3.42 12.52 14.54
N CYS A 241 -4.10 11.68 13.76
CA CYS A 241 -3.63 10.33 13.47
C CYS A 241 -2.27 10.33 12.75
N LEU A 242 -2.10 11.15 11.71
CA LEU A 242 -0.82 11.31 11.02
C LEU A 242 0.27 11.84 11.96
N LYS A 243 -0.05 12.87 12.77
CA LYS A 243 0.87 13.44 13.78
C LYS A 243 1.36 12.38 14.75
N LYS A 244 0.43 11.60 15.31
CA LYS A 244 0.74 10.50 16.25
C LYS A 244 1.76 9.54 15.66
N HIS A 245 1.51 9.04 14.44
CA HIS A 245 2.40 8.08 13.80
C HIS A 245 3.72 8.71 13.33
N ARG A 246 3.72 9.97 12.89
CA ARG A 246 4.93 10.72 12.53
C ARG A 246 5.86 10.92 13.72
N LEU A 247 5.31 11.28 14.88
CA LEU A 247 6.07 11.45 16.11
C LEU A 247 6.62 10.12 16.63
N ARG A 248 5.83 9.03 16.55
CA ARG A 248 6.32 7.67 16.84
C ARG A 248 7.46 7.26 15.90
N GLN A 249 7.36 7.59 14.61
CA GLN A 249 8.44 7.34 13.64
C GLN A 249 9.70 8.16 13.99
N LYS A 250 9.53 9.40 14.45
CA LYS A 250 10.64 10.25 14.89
C LYS A 250 11.35 9.69 16.13
N LEU A 251 10.59 9.19 17.10
CA LEU A 251 11.15 8.53 18.29
C LEU A 251 11.92 7.25 17.93
N SER A 252 11.38 6.43 17.04
CA SER A 252 11.95 5.11 16.69
C SER A 252 13.07 5.15 15.65
N LYS A 253 13.04 6.08 14.69
CA LYS A 253 13.98 6.13 13.56
C LYS A 253 14.81 7.42 13.48
N GLY A 254 14.49 8.43 14.31
CA GLY A 254 15.11 9.75 14.21
C GLY A 254 16.43 9.90 14.95
N PHE A 255 16.78 8.96 15.84
CA PHE A 255 17.97 9.03 16.71
C PHE A 255 18.17 10.41 17.37
N PRO A 256 17.14 10.96 18.03
CA PRO A 256 17.22 12.30 18.60
C PRO A 256 18.22 12.37 19.75
N LEU A 257 18.87 13.53 19.90
CA LEU A 257 19.62 13.85 21.12
C LEU A 257 18.65 14.01 22.31
N TRP A 258 19.17 13.98 23.53
CA TRP A 258 18.35 13.97 24.75
C TRP A 258 17.25 15.06 24.79
N GLU A 259 17.58 16.31 24.50
CA GLU A 259 16.60 17.41 24.51
C GLU A 259 15.49 17.19 23.47
N GLU A 260 15.85 16.79 22.25
CA GLU A 260 14.91 16.51 21.18
C GLU A 260 14.08 15.25 21.47
N LEU A 261 14.66 14.25 22.14
CA LEU A 261 13.98 13.03 22.57
C LEU A 261 12.86 13.38 23.55
N ILE A 262 13.17 14.16 24.59
CA ILE A 262 12.19 14.58 25.59
C ILE A 262 11.08 15.42 24.96
N GLN A 263 11.43 16.42 24.14
CA GLN A 263 10.45 17.25 23.45
C GLN A 263 9.56 16.44 22.50
N THR A 264 10.14 15.49 21.76
CA THR A 264 9.38 14.63 20.83
C THR A 264 8.48 13.66 21.59
N LEU A 265 8.96 13.10 22.71
CA LEU A 265 8.20 12.19 23.56
C LEU A 265 7.02 12.91 24.22
N GLU A 266 7.25 14.11 24.73
CA GLU A 266 6.20 14.97 25.27
C GLU A 266 5.15 15.29 24.20
N ALA A 267 5.59 15.76 23.02
CA ALA A 267 4.69 16.06 21.90
C ALA A 267 3.89 14.83 21.45
N TYR A 268 4.50 13.65 21.45
CA TYR A 268 3.83 12.39 21.13
C TYR A 268 2.75 12.06 22.16
N CYS A 269 3.07 12.16 23.44
CA CYS A 269 2.11 11.88 24.51
C CYS A 269 0.96 12.89 24.50
N LEU A 270 1.25 14.19 24.35
CA LEU A 270 0.22 15.23 24.22
C LEU A 270 -0.69 14.98 23.01
N CYS A 271 -0.13 14.56 21.87
CA CYS A 271 -0.92 14.20 20.70
C CYS A 271 -1.86 13.02 20.97
N ILE A 272 -1.41 12.00 21.71
CA ILE A 272 -2.27 10.87 22.12
C ILE A 272 -3.41 11.36 23.01
N MET A 273 -3.10 12.22 23.99
CA MET A 273 -4.10 12.75 24.92
C MET A 273 -5.16 13.56 24.17
N GLU A 274 -4.75 14.42 23.25
CA GLU A 274 -5.64 15.20 22.38
C GLU A 274 -6.51 14.30 21.49
N PHE A 275 -5.90 13.29 20.89
CA PHE A 275 -6.60 12.31 20.05
C PHE A 275 -7.74 11.61 20.80
N TYR A 276 -7.47 11.08 22.00
CA TYR A 276 -8.50 10.38 22.77
C TYR A 276 -9.53 11.31 23.40
N ARG A 277 -9.16 12.54 23.78
CA ARG A 277 -10.13 13.56 24.23
C ARG A 277 -11.14 13.94 23.15
N GLY A 278 -10.75 13.86 21.88
CA GLY A 278 -11.69 14.04 20.78
C GLY A 278 -12.66 12.86 20.60
N LEU A 279 -12.33 11.67 21.12
CA LEU A 279 -13.13 10.45 20.94
C LEU A 279 -14.04 10.13 22.12
N TYR A 280 -13.63 10.47 23.33
CA TYR A 280 -14.35 10.12 24.55
C TYR A 280 -14.88 11.34 25.30
N HIS A 281 -15.97 11.12 26.04
CA HIS A 281 -16.53 12.13 26.94
C HIS A 281 -15.67 12.27 28.20
N ASP A 282 -15.64 13.47 28.78
CA ASP A 282 -14.68 13.84 29.83
C ASP A 282 -14.70 12.93 31.08
N GLU A 283 -15.84 12.33 31.43
CA GLU A 283 -15.97 11.48 32.63
C GLU A 283 -15.12 10.19 32.53
N ILE A 284 -14.77 9.74 31.32
CA ILE A 284 -13.90 8.57 31.16
C ILE A 284 -12.49 8.84 31.69
N PHE A 285 -12.07 10.11 31.74
CA PHE A 285 -10.72 10.51 32.15
C PHE A 285 -10.60 10.75 33.66
N GLU A 286 -11.68 10.55 34.43
CA GLU A 286 -11.63 10.58 35.88
C GLU A 286 -10.73 9.47 36.44
N VAL A 287 -10.06 9.72 37.57
CA VAL A 287 -9.09 8.80 38.19
C VAL A 287 -9.62 7.37 38.35
N LYS A 288 -10.90 7.24 38.72
CA LYS A 288 -11.56 5.94 38.91
C LYS A 288 -11.72 5.12 37.63
N ASN A 289 -11.67 5.77 36.47
CA ASN A 289 -11.91 5.20 35.14
C ASN A 289 -10.62 5.01 34.32
N ILE A 290 -9.47 5.52 34.78
CA ILE A 290 -8.18 5.47 34.04
C ILE A 290 -7.82 4.05 33.62
N SER A 291 -8.07 3.04 34.46
CA SER A 291 -7.78 1.64 34.14
C SER A 291 -8.54 1.09 32.93
N SER A 292 -9.67 1.72 32.59
CA SER A 292 -10.53 1.35 31.46
C SER A 292 -10.11 2.02 30.15
N LEU A 293 -9.14 2.93 30.19
CA LEU A 293 -8.64 3.63 29.00
C LEU A 293 -7.65 2.77 28.21
N PRO A 294 -7.55 2.99 26.89
CA PRO A 294 -6.59 2.31 26.04
C PRO A 294 -5.15 2.44 26.55
N ASN A 295 -4.33 1.41 26.30
CA ASN A 295 -2.92 1.39 26.74
C ASN A 295 -2.14 2.61 26.25
N GLU A 296 -2.37 3.06 25.01
CA GLU A 296 -1.74 4.27 24.46
C GLU A 296 -2.01 5.49 25.34
N TYR A 297 -3.25 5.69 25.77
CA TYR A 297 -3.61 6.82 26.65
C TYR A 297 -2.94 6.69 28.02
N ARG A 298 -3.02 5.51 28.63
CA ARG A 298 -2.43 5.27 29.95
C ARG A 298 -0.93 5.51 29.91
N PHE A 299 -0.23 4.98 28.91
CA PHE A 299 1.17 5.27 28.65
C PHE A 299 1.43 6.77 28.56
N ALA A 300 0.70 7.49 27.69
CA ALA A 300 0.90 8.92 27.48
C ALA A 300 0.73 9.72 28.78
N SER A 301 -0.30 9.40 29.57
CA SER A 301 -0.54 10.05 30.86
C SER A 301 0.59 9.80 31.87
N THR A 302 1.07 8.55 31.98
CA THR A 302 2.16 8.18 32.89
C THR A 302 3.49 8.81 32.47
N VAL A 303 3.78 8.86 31.17
CA VAL A 303 5.01 9.51 30.66
C VAL A 303 4.98 11.01 30.92
N LEU A 304 3.87 11.69 30.67
CA LEU A 304 3.76 13.13 30.95
C LEU A 304 3.94 13.44 32.44
N GLU A 305 3.41 12.60 33.32
CA GLU A 305 3.67 12.71 34.75
C GLU A 305 5.16 12.50 35.07
N ALA A 306 5.80 11.50 34.45
CA ALA A 306 7.21 11.24 34.64
C ALA A 306 8.10 12.40 34.17
N LEU A 307 7.77 13.03 33.04
CA LEU A 307 8.48 14.20 32.53
C LEU A 307 8.34 15.40 33.48
N ALA A 308 7.13 15.63 34.03
CA ALA A 308 6.93 16.67 35.04
C ALA A 308 7.75 16.40 36.32
N LYS A 309 7.91 15.13 36.72
CA LYS A 309 8.77 14.73 37.86
C LYS A 309 10.25 14.94 37.57
N LEU A 310 10.68 14.67 36.34
CA LEU A 310 12.04 14.94 35.88
C LEU A 310 12.36 16.44 35.98
N GLU A 311 11.47 17.31 35.53
CA GLU A 311 11.61 18.77 35.63
C GLU A 311 11.70 19.25 37.09
N GLN A 312 10.94 18.62 37.99
CA GLN A 312 10.97 18.87 39.44
C GLN A 312 12.20 18.28 40.14
N MET A 313 13.14 17.67 39.40
CA MET A 313 14.31 16.95 39.93
C MET A 313 13.95 15.77 40.85
N GLN A 314 12.74 15.23 40.74
CA GLN A 314 12.27 14.05 41.46
C GLN A 314 12.65 12.77 40.69
N MET A 315 13.96 12.52 40.60
CA MET A 315 14.52 11.45 39.76
C MET A 315 14.00 10.04 40.09
N PRO A 316 13.89 9.62 41.36
CA PRO A 316 13.37 8.28 41.69
C PRO A 316 11.95 8.05 41.19
N GLU A 317 11.08 9.05 41.36
CA GLU A 317 9.70 9.02 40.92
C GLU A 317 9.59 9.03 39.39
N ALA A 318 10.39 9.87 38.72
CA ALA A 318 10.43 9.91 37.26
C ALA A 318 10.85 8.57 36.66
N VAL A 319 11.91 7.94 37.20
CA VAL A 319 12.40 6.63 36.73
C VAL A 319 11.35 5.53 36.98
N ARG A 320 10.70 5.52 38.15
CA ARG A 320 9.62 4.57 38.45
C ARG A 320 8.47 4.69 37.45
N LEU A 321 7.99 5.91 37.20
CA LEU A 321 6.88 6.16 36.27
C LEU A 321 7.24 5.81 34.81
N LEU A 322 8.47 6.13 34.37
CA LEU A 322 8.94 5.70 33.05
C LEU A 322 8.97 4.17 32.94
N GLY A 323 9.43 3.47 33.98
CA GLY A 323 9.38 2.01 34.04
C GLY A 323 7.96 1.46 33.92
N GLU A 324 7.00 2.05 34.64
CA GLU A 324 5.58 1.69 34.56
C GLU A 324 5.00 1.94 33.18
N ALA A 325 5.33 3.07 32.54
CA ALA A 325 4.89 3.38 31.19
C ALA A 325 5.39 2.32 30.18
N LEU A 326 6.67 1.93 30.25
CA LEU A 326 7.23 0.89 29.38
C LEU A 326 6.59 -0.49 29.61
N HIS A 327 6.13 -0.79 30.82
CA HIS A 327 5.32 -1.99 31.06
C HIS A 327 3.93 -1.92 30.41
N ILE A 328 3.33 -0.73 30.32
CA ILE A 328 2.02 -0.53 29.66
C ILE A 328 2.14 -0.66 28.13
N MET A 329 3.21 -0.12 27.55
CA MET A 329 3.51 -0.22 26.11
C MET A 329 4.97 -0.65 25.87
N PRO A 330 5.24 -1.96 25.86
CA PRO A 330 6.58 -2.50 25.64
C PRO A 330 7.18 -2.12 24.28
N ASP A 331 6.36 -1.92 23.25
CA ASP A 331 6.82 -1.54 21.90
C ASP A 331 7.53 -0.19 21.83
N MET A 332 7.53 0.58 22.92
CA MET A 332 8.22 1.88 23.05
C MET A 332 9.62 1.77 23.68
N THR A 333 10.12 0.58 24.02
CA THR A 333 11.46 0.36 24.61
C THR A 333 12.61 0.41 23.59
N GLY A 334 12.43 1.13 22.48
CA GLY A 334 13.34 1.15 21.33
C GLY A 334 14.80 1.51 21.64
#